data_AF-A0A7V2RMD9-F1
#
_entry.id   AF-A0A7V2RMD9-F1
#
_cell.length_a   1.000
_cell.length_b   1.000
_cell.length_c   1.000
_cell.angle_alpha   90.00
_cell.angle_beta   90.00
_cell.angle_gamma   90.00
#
_symmetry.space_group_name_H-M   'P 1'
#
loop_
_entity.id
_entity.type
_entity.pdbx_description
1 polymer ?
#
loop_
_entity_poly.entity_id
_entity_poly.type
_entity_poly.pdbx_seq_one_letter_code
_entity_poly.pdbx_strand_id
1 'polypeptide(L)'
;MKLKEMSAKNGWNFLDEPRDNFDYYQTFYFFQSRPIENLSNRVFLQEKNINWEIADVTFEEGAFMLLEEFKTTLGLIKLTNRIPKFIIEKKDFTDKYLNWSGHKDIDYVVYRNFSDEYLVRGKNLDAIKSFLNGDLKNLIENSEVIHHLESNGEAILLFTDNLKRAPVQDYKKIVAFAKALKKIIGE
;
A
#
# COMPACT_ATOMS: atom_id res chain seq x y z
N MET A 1 22.46 -6.27 5.94
CA MET A 1 23.51 -5.24 5.82
C MET A 1 23.15 -4.12 4.83
N LYS A 2 22.84 -4.41 3.55
CA LYS A 2 22.53 -3.39 2.53
C LYS A 2 21.38 -2.42 2.90
N LEU A 3 20.26 -2.91 3.44
CA LEU A 3 19.12 -2.08 3.86
C LEU A 3 19.49 -1.12 5.00
N LYS A 4 20.15 -1.63 6.06
CA LYS A 4 20.65 -0.83 7.19
C LYS A 4 21.58 0.29 6.74
N GLU A 5 22.53 0.00 5.85
CA GLU A 5 23.43 1.01 5.27
C GLU A 5 22.69 2.05 4.44
N MET A 6 21.72 1.61 3.62
CA MET A 6 20.87 2.51 2.84
C MET A 6 20.07 3.44 3.77
N SER A 7 19.44 2.91 4.81
CA SER A 7 18.68 3.70 5.77
C SER A 7 19.57 4.76 6.43
N ALA A 8 20.74 4.36 6.93
CA ALA A 8 21.70 5.29 7.54
C ALA A 8 22.13 6.42 6.58
N LYS A 9 22.43 6.09 5.32
CA LYS A 9 22.82 7.08 4.30
C LYS A 9 21.72 8.09 3.97
N ASN A 10 20.46 7.72 4.12
CA ASN A 10 19.31 8.58 3.79
C ASN A 10 18.65 9.20 5.03
N GLY A 11 19.21 8.98 6.24
CA GLY A 11 18.61 9.45 7.49
C GLY A 11 17.30 8.73 7.86
N TRP A 12 17.11 7.50 7.39
CA TRP A 12 15.93 6.70 7.72
C TRP A 12 16.22 5.78 8.90
N ASN A 13 15.17 5.45 9.65
CA ASN A 13 15.25 4.45 10.70
C ASN A 13 15.19 3.05 10.09
N PHE A 14 15.86 2.10 10.74
CA PHE A 14 15.83 0.69 10.35
C PHE A 14 15.63 -0.19 11.58
N LEU A 15 14.69 -1.13 11.49
CA LEU A 15 14.44 -2.15 12.49
C LEU A 15 14.33 -3.52 11.81
N ASP A 16 15.10 -4.49 12.31
CA ASP A 16 15.13 -5.86 11.79
C ASP A 16 14.34 -6.83 12.69
N GLU A 17 13.89 -6.36 13.85
CA GLU A 17 13.19 -7.20 14.82
C GLU A 17 11.77 -7.51 14.34
N PRO A 18 11.35 -8.79 14.38
CA PRO A 18 9.98 -9.18 14.08
C PRO A 18 9.03 -8.55 15.10
N ARG A 19 7.83 -8.20 14.63
CA ARG A 19 6.76 -7.63 15.44
C ARG A 19 5.55 -8.53 15.37
N ASP A 20 4.81 -8.63 16.48
CA ASP A 20 3.63 -9.49 16.56
C ASP A 20 2.31 -8.69 16.64
N ASN A 21 2.37 -7.35 16.69
CA ASN A 21 1.17 -6.50 16.61
C ASN A 21 0.94 -6.02 15.18
N PHE A 22 -0.14 -6.55 14.60
CA PHE A 22 -0.58 -6.29 13.23
C PHE A 22 -1.94 -5.56 13.15
N ASP A 23 -2.51 -5.15 14.29
CA ASP A 23 -3.87 -4.61 14.40
C ASP A 23 -4.11 -3.44 13.42
N TYR A 24 -3.09 -2.60 13.24
CA TYR A 24 -3.19 -1.47 12.32
C TYR A 24 -3.32 -1.93 10.86
N TYR A 25 -2.63 -2.99 10.46
CA TYR A 25 -2.71 -3.51 9.09
C TYR A 25 -4.09 -4.13 8.82
N GLN A 26 -4.75 -4.71 9.82
CA GLN A 26 -6.11 -5.25 9.71
C GLN A 26 -7.18 -4.16 9.44
N THR A 27 -6.83 -2.87 9.58
CA THR A 27 -7.72 -1.77 9.16
C THR A 27 -7.84 -1.63 7.64
N PHE A 28 -6.89 -2.21 6.89
CA PHE A 28 -6.96 -2.35 5.44
C PHE A 28 -7.73 -3.62 5.10
N TYR A 29 -8.65 -3.50 4.15
CA TYR A 29 -9.44 -4.59 3.60
C TYR A 29 -8.58 -5.76 3.13
N PHE A 30 -7.45 -5.47 2.47
CA PHE A 30 -6.55 -6.52 2.00
C PHE A 30 -6.18 -7.52 3.11
N PHE A 31 -5.92 -7.03 4.32
CA PHE A 31 -5.50 -7.84 5.48
C PHE A 31 -6.66 -8.30 6.38
N GLN A 32 -7.91 -8.00 6.06
CA GLN A 32 -9.06 -8.49 6.88
C GLN A 32 -9.24 -10.00 6.78
N SER A 33 -8.93 -10.59 5.62
CA SER A 33 -9.00 -12.04 5.38
C SER A 33 -7.63 -12.70 5.22
N ARG A 34 -6.55 -11.93 5.37
CA ARG A 34 -5.17 -12.36 5.13
C ARG A 34 -4.35 -12.12 6.40
N PRO A 35 -4.34 -13.08 7.34
CA PRO A 35 -3.61 -12.90 8.60
C PRO A 35 -2.12 -12.69 8.32
N ILE A 36 -1.56 -11.67 8.97
CA ILE A 36 -0.12 -11.41 8.92
C ILE A 36 0.55 -12.31 9.96
N GLU A 37 1.60 -12.99 9.54
CA GLU A 37 2.41 -13.85 10.41
C GLU A 37 3.67 -13.14 10.90
N ASN A 38 4.27 -12.31 10.05
CA ASN A 38 5.55 -11.68 10.34
C ASN A 38 5.72 -10.37 9.59
N LEU A 39 6.48 -9.45 10.21
CA LEU A 39 6.87 -8.18 9.63
C LEU A 39 8.34 -7.90 9.97
N SER A 40 9.16 -7.65 8.95
CA SER A 40 10.64 -7.58 9.05
C SER A 40 11.21 -6.51 8.10
N ASN A 41 12.53 -6.31 8.12
CA ASN A 41 13.24 -5.37 7.22
C ASN A 41 12.62 -3.96 7.20
N ARG A 42 12.19 -3.45 8.36
CA ARG A 42 11.43 -2.20 8.44
C ARG A 42 12.33 -1.01 8.20
N VAL A 43 11.97 -0.19 7.23
CA VAL A 43 12.58 1.11 6.95
C VAL A 43 11.49 2.17 7.10
N PHE A 44 11.71 3.19 7.92
CA PHE A 44 10.66 4.18 8.16
C PHE A 44 11.22 5.56 8.51
N LEU A 45 10.38 6.57 8.31
CA LEU A 45 10.60 7.92 8.79
C LEU A 45 9.31 8.41 9.45
N GLN A 46 9.45 8.90 10.69
CA GLN A 46 8.34 9.48 11.44
C GLN A 46 8.75 10.87 11.92
N GLU A 47 8.33 11.88 11.16
CA GLU A 47 8.58 13.28 11.43
C GLU A 47 7.26 14.07 11.34
N LYS A 48 7.26 15.31 11.86
CA LYS A 48 6.07 16.19 11.87
C LYS A 48 5.38 16.26 10.50
N ASN A 49 6.18 16.24 9.43
CA ASN A 49 5.72 16.43 8.08
C ASN A 49 6.07 15.24 7.16
N ILE A 50 6.50 14.08 7.64
CA ILE A 50 6.69 12.91 6.76
C ILE A 50 6.52 11.65 7.62
N ASN A 51 5.51 10.84 7.30
CA ASN A 51 5.27 9.57 8.00
C ASN A 51 5.07 8.44 6.98
N TRP A 52 6.11 7.63 6.79
CA TRP A 52 6.02 6.43 5.96
C TRP A 52 6.84 5.29 6.56
N GLU A 53 6.42 4.08 6.23
CA GLU A 53 7.07 2.83 6.57
C GLU A 53 7.13 1.94 5.32
N ILE A 54 8.21 1.19 5.17
CA ILE A 54 8.38 0.11 4.20
C ILE A 54 8.77 -1.11 5.01
N ALA A 55 8.14 -2.24 4.77
CA ALA A 55 8.42 -3.48 5.49
C ALA A 55 8.24 -4.68 4.58
N ASP A 56 9.00 -5.73 4.85
CA ASP A 56 8.72 -7.05 4.31
C ASP A 56 7.70 -7.75 5.22
N VAL A 57 6.63 -8.28 4.63
CA VAL A 57 5.54 -8.96 5.34
C VAL A 57 5.35 -10.37 4.80
N THR A 58 5.12 -11.30 5.74
CA THR A 58 4.61 -12.64 5.46
C THR A 58 3.14 -12.69 5.88
N PHE A 59 2.26 -13.17 5.00
CA PHE A 59 0.85 -13.40 5.29
C PHE A 59 0.35 -14.65 4.57
N GLU A 60 -0.75 -15.21 5.05
CA GLU A 60 -1.39 -16.38 4.42
C GLU A 60 -2.71 -16.00 3.75
N GLU A 61 -3.07 -16.70 2.67
CA GLU A 61 -4.39 -16.65 2.05
C GLU A 61 -4.89 -18.06 1.73
N GLY A 62 -6.18 -18.31 1.94
CA GLY A 62 -6.83 -19.58 1.62
C GLY A 62 -7.55 -20.22 2.81
N ALA A 63 -7.91 -21.50 2.65
CA ALA A 63 -8.55 -22.30 3.69
C ALA A 63 -7.56 -23.36 4.20
N PHE A 64 -7.71 -23.80 5.46
CA PHE A 64 -6.80 -24.62 6.28
C PHE A 64 -5.91 -25.69 5.60
N MET A 65 -6.31 -26.31 4.48
CA MET A 65 -5.52 -27.32 3.76
C MET A 65 -4.89 -26.84 2.44
N LEU A 66 -5.11 -25.58 2.06
CA LEU A 66 -4.66 -24.90 0.84
C LEU A 66 -4.18 -23.47 1.17
N LEU A 67 -3.59 -23.26 2.36
CA LEU A 67 -3.01 -21.98 2.73
C LEU A 67 -1.78 -21.72 1.84
N GLU A 68 -1.81 -20.62 1.10
CA GLU A 68 -0.68 -20.11 0.34
C GLU A 68 0.00 -19.00 1.15
N GLU A 69 1.30 -19.17 1.41
CA GLU A 69 2.12 -18.17 2.10
C GLU A 69 2.68 -17.16 1.08
N PHE A 70 2.44 -15.88 1.34
CA PHE A 70 2.95 -14.77 0.54
C PHE A 70 4.03 -14.01 1.30
N LYS A 71 5.11 -13.66 0.59
CA LYS A 71 6.22 -12.84 1.10
C LYS A 71 6.40 -11.62 0.21
N THR A 72 5.97 -10.46 0.70
CA THR A 72 5.96 -9.22 -0.08
C THR A 72 6.59 -8.03 0.64
N THR A 73 6.94 -6.99 -0.10
CA THR A 73 7.29 -5.68 0.47
C THR A 73 6.10 -4.74 0.33
N LEU A 74 5.64 -4.21 1.47
CA LEU A 74 4.61 -3.18 1.53
C LEU A 74 5.23 -1.81 1.79
N GLY A 75 4.55 -0.78 1.33
CA GLY A 75 4.70 0.56 1.89
C GLY A 75 3.44 0.99 2.62
N LEU A 76 3.62 1.83 3.62
CA LEU A 76 2.55 2.42 4.40
C LEU A 76 2.84 3.92 4.52
N ILE A 77 1.92 4.75 4.07
CA ILE A 77 2.03 6.22 4.14
C ILE A 77 0.93 6.72 5.05
N LYS A 78 1.29 7.29 6.20
CA LYS A 78 0.33 7.86 7.14
C LYS A 78 0.16 9.34 6.86
N LEU A 79 -1.09 9.77 6.70
CA LEU A 79 -1.45 11.13 6.40
C LEU A 79 -1.97 11.83 7.66
N THR A 80 -1.84 13.15 7.69
CA THR A 80 -2.31 13.97 8.82
C THR A 80 -3.79 14.28 8.71
N ASN A 81 -4.30 14.42 7.48
CA ASN A 81 -5.71 14.66 7.21
C ASN A 81 -6.45 13.37 6.85
N ARG A 82 -7.75 13.34 7.13
CA ARG A 82 -8.61 12.26 6.66
C ARG A 82 -8.70 12.28 5.14
N ILE A 83 -8.59 11.09 4.54
CA ILE A 83 -8.73 10.87 3.10
C ILE A 83 -9.90 9.95 2.82
N PRO A 84 -10.47 9.96 1.59
CA PRO A 84 -11.48 8.98 1.23
C PRO A 84 -10.93 7.55 1.33
N LYS A 85 -11.78 6.61 1.73
CA LYS A 85 -11.45 5.18 1.62
C LYS A 85 -11.62 4.73 0.16
N PHE A 86 -10.58 4.13 -0.39
CA PHE A 86 -10.57 3.66 -1.77
C PHE A 86 -9.60 2.49 -1.94
N ILE A 87 -9.76 1.78 -3.05
CA ILE A 87 -8.79 0.84 -3.60
C ILE A 87 -8.54 1.25 -5.06
N ILE A 88 -7.27 1.34 -5.43
CA ILE A 88 -6.79 1.58 -6.80
C ILE A 88 -5.82 0.46 -7.10
N GLU A 89 -6.11 -0.34 -8.11
CA GLU A 89 -5.35 -1.53 -8.43
C GLU A 89 -5.19 -1.65 -9.95
N LYS A 90 -4.03 -2.14 -10.42
CA LYS A 90 -3.88 -2.52 -11.82
C LYS A 90 -4.68 -3.79 -12.10
N LYS A 91 -5.33 -3.87 -13.26
CA LYS A 91 -6.22 -5.01 -13.59
C LYS A 91 -5.50 -6.37 -13.58
N ASP A 92 -4.26 -6.42 -14.04
CA ASP A 92 -3.45 -7.64 -14.04
C ASP A 92 -3.13 -8.16 -12.63
N PHE A 93 -2.95 -7.24 -11.68
CA PHE A 93 -2.81 -7.55 -10.26
C PHE A 93 -4.12 -8.11 -9.70
N THR A 94 -5.25 -7.48 -10.03
CA THR A 94 -6.58 -7.90 -9.59
C THR A 94 -6.90 -9.33 -10.03
N ASP A 95 -6.77 -9.62 -11.32
CA ASP A 95 -7.15 -10.92 -11.90
C ASP A 95 -6.31 -12.07 -11.30
N LYS A 96 -5.10 -11.77 -10.83
CA LYS A 96 -4.16 -12.76 -10.32
C LYS A 96 -4.24 -12.97 -8.81
N TYR A 97 -4.46 -11.91 -8.03
CA TYR A 97 -4.28 -11.92 -6.58
C TYR A 97 -5.55 -11.60 -5.79
N LEU A 98 -6.60 -11.13 -6.44
CA LEU A 98 -7.83 -10.73 -5.78
C LEU A 98 -9.02 -11.45 -6.37
N ASN A 99 -9.36 -12.59 -5.77
CA ASN A 99 -10.60 -13.30 -6.09
C ASN A 99 -11.76 -12.67 -5.29
N TRP A 100 -12.31 -11.58 -5.80
CA TRP A 100 -13.36 -10.76 -5.17
C TRP A 100 -14.66 -11.52 -4.83
N SER A 101 -14.81 -12.76 -5.29
CA SER A 101 -15.98 -13.61 -5.04
C SER A 101 -16.19 -13.97 -3.55
N GLY A 102 -15.15 -13.86 -2.71
CA GLY A 102 -15.23 -14.05 -1.24
C GLY A 102 -15.56 -12.78 -0.44
N HIS A 103 -15.70 -11.64 -1.10
CA HIS A 103 -15.54 -10.32 -0.49
C HIS A 103 -16.81 -9.44 -0.64
N LYS A 104 -17.97 -10.02 -0.28
CA LYS A 104 -19.31 -9.44 -0.51
C LYS A 104 -19.71 -8.23 0.36
N ASP A 105 -18.91 -7.89 1.38
CA ASP A 105 -19.31 -6.94 2.43
C ASP A 105 -18.82 -5.49 2.23
N ILE A 106 -18.26 -5.17 1.05
CA ILE A 106 -17.88 -3.79 0.74
C ILE A 106 -18.92 -3.14 -0.19
N ASP A 107 -19.62 -2.13 0.33
CA ASP A 107 -20.41 -1.15 -0.44
C ASP A 107 -19.50 -0.18 -1.25
N TYR A 108 -18.61 -0.70 -2.10
CA TYR A 108 -17.76 0.12 -2.94
C TYR A 108 -18.37 0.22 -4.32
N VAL A 109 -18.44 1.46 -4.81
CA VAL A 109 -18.88 1.75 -6.16
C VAL A 109 -17.64 1.93 -7.04
N VAL A 110 -17.73 1.50 -8.29
CA VAL A 110 -16.66 1.65 -9.29
C VAL A 110 -16.56 3.11 -9.73
N TYR A 111 -15.36 3.67 -9.67
CA TYR A 111 -15.02 4.98 -10.20
C TYR A 111 -14.37 4.81 -11.59
N ARG A 112 -15.04 5.30 -12.64
CA ARG A 112 -14.63 5.08 -14.04
C ARG A 112 -13.77 6.19 -14.65
N ASN A 113 -13.51 7.27 -13.90
CA ASN A 113 -12.73 8.41 -14.41
C ASN A 113 -11.25 8.24 -14.06
N PHE A 114 -10.62 7.21 -14.61
CA PHE A 114 -9.21 6.82 -14.45
C PHE A 114 -8.75 6.05 -15.70
N SER A 115 -7.44 5.86 -15.90
CA SER A 115 -6.93 4.96 -16.95
C SER A 115 -7.58 3.57 -16.92
N ASP A 116 -7.86 3.01 -18.10
CA ASP A 116 -8.42 1.67 -18.28
C ASP A 116 -7.49 0.55 -17.80
N GLU A 117 -6.24 0.84 -17.47
CA GLU A 117 -5.32 -0.14 -16.86
C GLU A 117 -5.64 -0.41 -15.38
N TYR A 118 -6.44 0.46 -14.75
CA TYR A 118 -6.72 0.39 -13.32
C TYR A 118 -8.21 0.14 -13.03
N LEU A 119 -8.46 -0.44 -11.87
CA LEU A 119 -9.76 -0.49 -11.23
C LEU A 119 -9.72 0.43 -10.01
N VAL A 120 -10.66 1.37 -9.95
CA VAL A 120 -10.81 2.27 -8.81
C VAL A 120 -12.16 2.06 -8.17
N ARG A 121 -12.17 1.88 -6.85
CA ARG A 121 -13.38 1.60 -6.08
C ARG A 121 -13.35 2.32 -4.74
N GLY A 122 -14.50 2.70 -4.21
CA GLY A 122 -14.60 3.21 -2.83
C GLY A 122 -16.02 3.64 -2.45
N LYS A 123 -16.20 4.10 -1.20
CA LYS A 123 -17.54 4.40 -0.65
C LYS A 123 -18.13 5.72 -1.14
N ASN A 124 -17.30 6.74 -1.35
CA ASN A 124 -17.74 8.09 -1.68
C ASN A 124 -17.04 8.57 -2.95
N LEU A 125 -17.73 8.48 -4.09
CA LEU A 125 -17.17 8.81 -5.40
C LEU A 125 -16.81 10.30 -5.53
N ASP A 126 -17.55 11.20 -4.90
CA ASP A 126 -17.26 12.65 -4.95
C ASP A 126 -16.00 13.00 -4.17
N ALA A 127 -15.82 12.39 -2.99
CA ALA A 127 -14.60 12.53 -2.21
C ALA A 127 -13.39 11.93 -2.94
N ILE A 128 -13.55 10.75 -3.55
CA ILE A 128 -12.52 10.11 -4.38
C ILE A 128 -12.18 10.96 -5.58
N LYS A 129 -13.18 11.51 -6.29
CA LYS A 129 -12.97 12.41 -7.43
C LYS A 129 -12.19 13.67 -7.03
N SER A 130 -12.48 14.22 -5.86
CA SER A 130 -11.80 15.41 -5.34
C SER A 130 -10.36 15.10 -4.92
N PHE A 131 -10.14 13.94 -4.30
CA PHE A 131 -8.82 13.49 -3.86
C PHE A 131 -7.92 13.09 -5.04
N LEU A 132 -8.45 12.31 -5.99
CA LEU A 132 -7.76 11.90 -7.22
C LEU A 132 -7.81 13.02 -8.27
N ASN A 133 -7.22 14.16 -7.91
CA ASN A 133 -6.97 15.27 -8.84
C ASN A 133 -6.00 14.85 -9.97
N GLY A 134 -5.82 15.72 -10.97
CA GLY A 134 -4.99 15.42 -12.13
C GLY A 134 -3.55 15.05 -11.76
N ASP A 135 -2.95 15.73 -10.80
CA ASP A 135 -1.57 15.48 -10.38
C ASP A 135 -1.42 14.12 -9.71
N LEU A 136 -2.36 13.74 -8.84
CA LEU A 136 -2.32 12.45 -8.16
C LEU A 136 -2.59 11.29 -9.13
N LYS A 137 -3.51 11.47 -10.08
CA LYS A 137 -3.70 10.50 -11.17
C LYS A 137 -2.43 10.30 -11.96
N ASN A 138 -1.79 11.39 -12.39
CA ASN A 138 -0.53 11.34 -13.11
C ASN A 138 0.57 10.64 -12.31
N LEU A 139 0.67 10.91 -11.00
CA LEU A 139 1.66 10.26 -10.13
C LEU A 139 1.44 8.74 -10.05
N ILE A 140 0.19 8.29 -9.95
CA ILE A 140 -0.14 6.86 -9.88
C ILE A 140 0.09 6.17 -11.22
N GLU A 141 -0.43 6.74 -12.31
CA GLU A 141 -0.37 6.14 -13.65
C GLU A 141 1.08 6.03 -14.18
N ASN A 142 1.96 6.97 -13.81
CA ASN A 142 3.38 6.95 -14.18
C ASN A 142 4.26 6.20 -13.15
N SER A 143 3.68 5.57 -12.13
CA SER A 143 4.43 4.77 -11.18
C SER A 143 4.76 3.40 -11.76
N GLU A 144 6.04 3.14 -12.00
CA GLU A 144 6.51 1.85 -12.51
C GLU A 144 6.32 0.69 -11.51
N VAL A 145 6.32 1.01 -10.21
CA VAL A 145 6.45 0.02 -9.13
C VAL A 145 5.27 0.04 -8.20
N ILE A 146 4.09 0.53 -8.56
CA ILE A 146 2.93 0.49 -7.66
C ILE A 146 1.75 -0.12 -8.39
N HIS A 147 1.32 -1.28 -7.92
CA HIS A 147 0.25 -2.07 -8.55
C HIS A 147 -1.05 -2.02 -7.76
N HIS A 148 -0.97 -1.71 -6.47
CA HIS A 148 -2.12 -1.58 -5.59
C HIS A 148 -1.89 -0.44 -4.61
N LEU A 149 -2.90 0.40 -4.44
CA LEU A 149 -3.01 1.40 -3.40
C LEU A 149 -4.35 1.23 -2.71
N GLU A 150 -4.33 1.23 -1.39
CA GLU A 150 -5.54 1.12 -0.60
C GLU A 150 -5.52 2.11 0.56
N SER A 151 -6.62 2.83 0.72
CA SER A 151 -6.81 3.72 1.87
C SER A 151 -7.80 3.17 2.88
N ASN A 152 -7.39 3.18 4.15
CA ASN A 152 -8.27 2.94 5.30
C ASN A 152 -8.96 4.21 5.83
N GLY A 153 -8.68 5.38 5.24
CA GLY A 153 -9.20 6.70 5.60
C GLY A 153 -8.19 7.63 6.30
N GLU A 154 -7.04 7.10 6.74
CA GLU A 154 -5.98 7.85 7.44
C GLU A 154 -4.58 7.54 6.91
N ALA A 155 -4.43 6.40 6.24
CA ALA A 155 -3.19 5.97 5.61
C ALA A 155 -3.47 5.32 4.27
N ILE A 156 -2.40 5.16 3.49
CA ILE A 156 -2.37 4.43 2.23
C ILE A 156 -1.39 3.28 2.36
N LEU A 157 -1.89 2.06 2.13
CA LEU A 157 -1.12 0.84 1.93
C LEU A 157 -0.79 0.70 0.44
N LEU A 158 0.44 0.32 0.11
CA LEU A 158 0.90 0.15 -1.28
C LEU A 158 1.69 -1.15 -1.47
N PHE A 159 1.52 -1.76 -2.64
CA PHE A 159 2.26 -2.96 -3.08
C PHE A 159 3.01 -2.70 -4.38
N THR A 160 4.21 -3.26 -4.48
CA THR A 160 5.15 -2.86 -5.53
C THR A 160 5.26 -3.75 -6.76
N ASP A 161 5.12 -5.06 -6.59
CA ASP A 161 5.13 -6.04 -7.69
C ASP A 161 4.45 -7.32 -7.22
N ASN A 162 3.19 -7.54 -7.62
CA ASN A 162 2.61 -8.89 -7.67
C ASN A 162 2.77 -9.74 -6.39
N LEU A 163 2.67 -9.08 -5.22
CA LEU A 163 2.86 -9.68 -3.89
C LEU A 163 4.22 -10.38 -3.69
N LYS A 164 5.28 -9.86 -4.32
CA LYS A 164 6.67 -10.29 -4.14
C LYS A 164 7.47 -9.30 -3.31
N ARG A 165 8.62 -9.75 -2.80
CA ARG A 165 9.60 -8.89 -2.14
C ARG A 165 10.21 -7.93 -3.16
N ALA A 166 10.20 -6.65 -2.84
CA ALA A 166 10.82 -5.62 -3.64
C ALA A 166 12.35 -5.69 -3.54
N PRO A 167 13.07 -5.55 -4.66
CA PRO A 167 14.49 -5.24 -4.65
C PRO A 167 14.78 -3.99 -3.80
N VAL A 168 15.92 -3.97 -3.11
CA VAL A 168 16.33 -2.83 -2.25
C VAL A 168 16.36 -1.49 -3.00
N GLN A 169 16.66 -1.52 -4.31
CA GLN A 169 16.65 -0.32 -5.16
C GLN A 169 15.24 0.30 -5.30
N ASP A 170 14.18 -0.51 -5.24
CA ASP A 170 12.80 -0.05 -5.39
C ASP A 170 12.25 0.58 -4.11
N TYR A 171 12.88 0.35 -2.95
CA TYR A 171 12.55 1.08 -1.72
C TYR A 171 12.66 2.59 -1.91
N LYS A 172 13.67 3.06 -2.67
CA LYS A 172 13.82 4.48 -3.00
C LYS A 172 12.67 5.00 -3.87
N LYS A 173 12.14 4.17 -4.77
CA LYS A 173 10.98 4.52 -5.60
C LYS A 173 9.72 4.64 -4.75
N ILE A 174 9.51 3.74 -3.78
CA ILE A 174 8.42 3.84 -2.79
C ILE A 174 8.52 5.14 -1.99
N VAL A 175 9.71 5.46 -1.47
CA VAL A 175 9.93 6.71 -0.71
C VAL A 175 9.69 7.94 -1.60
N ALA A 176 10.16 7.91 -2.85
CA ALA A 176 9.94 9.00 -3.80
C ALA A 176 8.44 9.21 -4.07
N PHE A 177 7.69 8.12 -4.26
CA PHE A 177 6.24 8.17 -4.39
C PHE A 177 5.58 8.77 -3.14
N ALA A 178 5.95 8.31 -1.94
CA ALA A 178 5.40 8.84 -0.69
C ALA A 178 5.63 10.35 -0.53
N LYS A 179 6.82 10.83 -0.88
CA LYS A 179 7.15 12.27 -0.85
C LYS A 179 6.36 13.06 -1.91
N ALA A 180 6.23 12.53 -3.12
CA ALA A 180 5.48 13.17 -4.20
C ALA A 180 3.98 13.25 -3.88
N LEU A 181 3.40 12.16 -3.38
CA LEU A 181 2.03 12.10 -2.90
C LEU A 181 1.80 13.21 -1.87
N LYS A 182 2.65 13.28 -0.85
CA LYS A 182 2.52 14.25 0.24
C LYS A 182 2.52 15.70 -0.27
N LYS A 183 3.41 16.01 -1.23
CA LYS A 183 3.48 17.31 -1.87
C LYS A 183 2.20 17.66 -2.63
N ILE A 184 1.59 16.70 -3.33
CA ILE A 184 0.35 16.91 -4.11
C ILE A 184 -0.85 17.16 -3.20
N ILE A 185 -0.97 16.43 -2.09
CA ILE A 185 -2.09 16.58 -1.16
C ILE A 185 -1.94 17.79 -0.21
N GLY A 186 -0.81 18.51 -0.28
CA GLY A 186 -0.59 19.74 0.47
C GLY A 186 -0.26 19.54 1.95
N GLU A 187 0.33 18.41 2.32
CA GLU A 187 0.76 18.13 3.70
C GLU A 187 2.22 18.45 3.97
#